data_AF-A0A8S3IE33-F1
#
_entry.id   AF-A0A8S3IE33-F1
#
_cell.length_a   1.000
_cell.length_b   1.000
_cell.length_c   1.000
_cell.angle_alpha   90.00
_cell.angle_beta   90.00
_cell.angle_gamma   90.00
#
_symmetry.space_group_name_H-M   'P 1'
#
loop_
_entity.id
_entity.type
_entity.pdbx_description
1 polymer ?
#
loop_
_entity_poly.entity_id
_entity_poly.type
_entity_poly.pdbx_seq_one_letter_code
_entity_poly.pdbx_strand_id
1 'polypeptide(L)'
;MFLVPLYSLSKIDRHSPPSILFIFLMRFLIARIMLGAGLIKIRGDQCWRDLTCMQYHYETQPIPNAISYYLHQTPASFHKFEVLVNHFIELIAPFLCFGPWRSIRHIGGTLQILFQILLIISGNLSVLNWVTIAPALWCFDDTYPLYKYIFKRQTYTEIIYCGIRRRIKVLNSIIKLFVFSLIIYLSIDPVLNLFSRYQRMNSSFDRFNL
;
A
#
# COMPACT_ATOMS: atom_id res chain seq x y z
N MET A 1 6.26 6.28 -14.72
CA MET A 1 5.79 5.99 -13.35
C MET A 1 6.77 6.63 -12.38
N PHE A 2 6.32 6.85 -11.14
CA PHE A 2 7.00 7.54 -10.04
C PHE A 2 8.33 6.89 -9.62
N LEU A 3 9.34 6.97 -10.47
CA LEU A 3 10.73 6.86 -10.08
C LEU A 3 11.32 8.24 -10.31
N VAL A 4 11.58 8.91 -9.20
CA VAL A 4 12.26 10.19 -9.14
C VAL A 4 13.66 9.88 -8.61
N PRO A 5 14.74 10.42 -9.20
CA PRO A 5 16.07 10.27 -8.64
C PRO A 5 16.08 10.65 -7.14
N LEU A 6 16.73 9.86 -6.29
CA LEU A 6 16.76 10.10 -4.83
C LEU A 6 17.23 11.52 -4.46
N TYR A 7 18.02 12.15 -5.33
CA TYR A 7 18.62 13.47 -5.12
C TYR A 7 18.07 14.56 -6.07
N SER A 8 17.07 14.25 -6.88
CA SER A 8 16.52 15.24 -7.83
C SER A 8 15.07 14.94 -8.14
N LEU A 9 14.19 15.95 -8.05
CA LEU A 9 12.80 15.86 -8.47
C LEU A 9 12.61 15.77 -10.00
N SER A 10 13.67 15.44 -10.73
CA SER A 10 13.63 15.40 -12.19
C SER A 10 12.98 14.14 -12.71
N LYS A 11 12.30 14.25 -13.86
CA LYS A 11 11.65 13.11 -14.51
C LYS A 11 12.70 12.16 -15.10
N ILE A 12 12.64 10.87 -14.77
CA ILE A 12 13.48 9.84 -15.41
C ILE A 12 13.10 9.69 -16.89
N ASP A 13 14.12 9.44 -17.72
CA ASP A 13 14.00 9.21 -19.16
C ASP A 13 12.91 8.18 -19.51
N ARG A 14 12.12 8.50 -20.55
CA ARG A 14 11.04 7.66 -21.08
C ARG A 14 11.55 6.33 -21.62
N HIS A 15 12.83 6.24 -22.00
CA HIS A 15 13.44 5.04 -22.55
C HIS A 15 13.82 3.97 -21.51
N SER A 16 13.58 4.22 -20.22
CA SER A 16 13.71 3.22 -19.15
C SER A 16 12.41 3.14 -18.33
N PRO A 17 11.37 2.45 -18.84
CA PRO A 17 10.14 2.28 -18.09
C PRO A 17 10.42 1.46 -16.81
N PRO A 18 9.68 1.73 -15.72
CA PRO A 18 9.77 0.92 -14.50
C PRO A 18 9.38 -0.52 -14.80
N SER A 19 10.01 -1.46 -14.10
CA SER A 19 9.71 -2.88 -14.28
C SER A 19 8.27 -3.18 -13.85
N ILE A 20 7.50 -3.76 -14.76
CA ILE A 20 6.12 -4.24 -14.51
C ILE A 20 6.08 -5.17 -13.29
N LEU A 21 7.11 -6.01 -13.11
CA LEU A 21 7.27 -6.87 -11.95
C LEU A 21 7.23 -6.09 -10.63
N PHE A 22 7.94 -4.96 -10.56
CA PHE A 22 7.99 -4.13 -9.34
C PHE A 22 6.65 -3.43 -9.08
N ILE A 23 5.98 -2.96 -10.14
CA ILE A 23 4.63 -2.40 -10.05
C ILE A 23 3.67 -3.43 -9.45
N PHE A 24 3.73 -4.66 -9.97
CA PHE A 24 2.92 -5.76 -9.48
C PHE A 24 3.24 -6.06 -8.01
N LEU A 25 4.52 -6.14 -7.64
CA LEU A 25 4.93 -6.37 -6.25
C LEU A 25 4.43 -5.29 -5.29
N MET A 26 4.48 -4.02 -5.69
CA MET A 26 3.97 -2.93 -4.84
C MET A 26 2.45 -2.99 -4.68
N ARG A 27 1.71 -3.29 -5.75
CA ARG A 27 0.26 -3.52 -5.69
C ARG A 27 -0.11 -4.75 -4.85
N PHE A 28 0.70 -5.80 -4.96
CA PHE A 28 0.59 -7.00 -4.15
C PHE A 28 0.90 -6.75 -2.68
N LEU A 29 1.87 -5.88 -2.39
CA LEU A 29 2.21 -5.48 -1.03
C LEU A 29 1.05 -4.71 -0.38
N ILE A 30 0.55 -3.64 -1.00
CA ILE A 30 -0.59 -2.89 -0.44
C ILE A 30 -1.81 -3.78 -0.26
N ALA A 31 -2.09 -4.67 -1.22
CA ALA A 31 -3.25 -5.54 -1.11
C ALA A 31 -3.12 -6.53 0.04
N ARG A 32 -1.93 -7.12 0.25
CA ARG A 32 -1.68 -8.01 1.40
C ARG A 32 -1.76 -7.29 2.73
N ILE A 33 -1.23 -6.08 2.83
CA ILE A 33 -1.29 -5.28 4.07
C ILE A 33 -2.76 -5.03 4.44
N MET A 34 -3.56 -4.55 3.49
CA MET A 34 -4.96 -4.20 3.73
C MET A 34 -5.83 -5.42 3.98
N LEU A 35 -5.70 -6.47 3.16
CA LEU A 35 -6.41 -7.74 3.37
C LEU A 35 -6.02 -8.37 4.71
N GLY A 36 -4.74 -8.32 5.08
CA GLY A 36 -4.27 -8.81 6.38
C GLY A 36 -4.89 -8.07 7.55
N ALA A 37 -4.97 -6.74 7.47
CA ALA A 37 -5.62 -5.92 8.49
C ALA A 37 -7.14 -6.18 8.58
N GLY A 38 -7.83 -6.31 7.44
CA GLY A 38 -9.28 -6.56 7.45
C GLY A 38 -9.63 -7.98 7.92
N LEU A 39 -8.91 -9.00 7.43
CA LEU A 39 -9.17 -10.39 7.79
C LEU A 39 -8.93 -10.64 9.27
N ILE A 40 -7.91 -10.00 9.85
CA ILE A 40 -7.63 -10.17 11.27
C ILE A 40 -8.66 -9.51 12.15
N LYS A 41 -9.22 -8.37 11.73
CA LYS A 41 -10.33 -7.70 12.45
C LYS A 41 -11.55 -8.60 12.50
N ILE A 42 -11.98 -9.18 11.37
CA ILE A 42 -13.15 -10.07 11.33
C ILE A 42 -12.94 -11.35 12.15
N ARG A 43 -11.72 -11.91 12.13
CA ARG A 43 -11.41 -13.19 12.78
C ARG A 43 -11.02 -13.06 14.25
N GLY A 44 -10.43 -11.93 14.64
CA GLY A 44 -9.86 -11.69 15.96
C GLY A 44 -10.95 -11.52 17.02
N ASP A 45 -11.77 -10.48 16.87
CA ASP A 45 -12.74 -10.10 17.89
C ASP A 45 -14.17 -10.02 17.36
N GLN A 46 -15.13 -10.31 18.24
CA GLN A 46 -16.55 -10.25 17.90
C GLN A 46 -17.04 -8.81 17.64
N CYS A 47 -16.41 -7.80 18.27
CA CYS A 47 -16.76 -6.38 18.10
C CYS A 47 -16.76 -5.89 16.64
N TRP A 48 -15.89 -6.44 15.79
CA TRP A 48 -15.78 -6.07 14.39
C TRP A 48 -16.97 -6.62 13.60
N ARG A 49 -17.46 -7.80 13.99
CA ARG A 49 -18.64 -8.44 13.42
C ARG A 49 -19.93 -7.80 13.91
N ASP A 50 -19.96 -7.39 15.18
CA ASP A 50 -21.11 -6.71 15.80
C ASP A 50 -21.15 -5.20 15.53
N LEU A 51 -20.16 -4.68 14.77
CA LEU A 51 -20.03 -3.26 14.38
C LEU A 51 -19.88 -2.28 15.56
N THR A 52 -19.41 -2.76 16.71
CA THR A 52 -19.22 -1.95 17.93
C THR A 52 -17.77 -1.52 18.15
N CYS A 53 -16.82 -2.07 17.40
CA CYS A 53 -15.40 -1.90 17.70
C CYS A 53 -14.92 -0.44 17.72
N MET A 54 -15.51 0.44 16.89
CA MET A 54 -15.15 1.86 16.85
C MET A 54 -15.61 2.66 18.08
N GLN A 55 -16.50 2.12 18.92
CA GLN A 55 -16.94 2.79 20.15
C GLN A 55 -15.80 2.97 21.16
N TYR A 56 -14.82 2.07 21.17
CA TYR A 56 -13.67 2.14 22.07
C TYR A 56 -12.34 2.25 21.32
N HIS A 57 -12.32 2.04 20.00
CA HIS A 57 -11.10 2.10 19.20
C HIS A 57 -10.31 3.40 19.39
N TYR A 58 -11.00 4.54 19.45
CA TYR A 58 -10.39 5.85 19.62
C TYR A 58 -9.65 6.03 20.95
N GLU A 59 -10.04 5.29 21.99
CA GLU A 59 -9.39 5.28 23.30
C GLU A 59 -8.21 4.30 23.32
N THR A 60 -8.37 3.13 22.68
CA THR A 60 -7.41 2.01 22.79
C THR A 60 -6.34 1.99 21.70
N GLN A 61 -6.44 2.85 20.68
CA GLN A 61 -5.46 2.91 19.60
C GLN A 61 -4.07 3.36 20.10
N PRO A 62 -2.96 3.02 19.40
CA PRO A 62 -1.61 3.18 19.93
C PRO A 62 -1.19 4.62 20.30
N ILE A 63 -1.56 5.60 19.48
CA ILE A 63 -1.21 7.02 19.69
C ILE A 63 -2.46 7.88 19.42
N PRO A 64 -3.36 8.01 20.41
CA PRO A 64 -4.52 8.88 20.29
C PRO A 64 -4.08 10.35 20.29
N ASN A 65 -4.89 11.20 19.66
CA ASN A 65 -4.68 12.64 19.56
C ASN A 65 -5.95 13.41 19.96
N ALA A 66 -5.91 14.75 19.91
CA ALA A 66 -7.06 15.57 20.28
C ALA A 66 -8.30 15.30 19.41
N ILE A 67 -8.12 14.92 18.14
CA ILE A 67 -9.23 14.58 17.24
C ILE A 67 -9.87 13.25 17.64
N SER A 68 -9.08 12.28 18.12
CA SER A 68 -9.57 11.00 18.64
C SER A 68 -10.60 11.20 19.74
N TYR A 69 -10.38 12.17 20.64
CA TYR A 69 -11.33 12.49 21.71
C TYR A 69 -12.68 12.94 21.18
N TYR A 70 -12.69 13.84 20.18
CA TYR A 70 -13.94 14.29 19.56
C TYR A 70 -14.63 13.18 18.76
N LEU A 71 -13.86 12.35 18.06
CA LEU A 71 -14.40 11.21 17.30
C LEU A 71 -15.02 10.16 18.22
N HIS A 72 -14.43 9.92 19.40
CA HIS A 72 -15.00 9.01 20.41
C HIS A 72 -16.39 9.44 20.89
N GLN A 73 -16.69 10.74 20.89
CA GLN A 73 -17.98 11.27 21.33
C GLN A 73 -19.09 11.20 20.26
N THR A 74 -18.78 10.71 19.07
CA THR A 74 -19.77 10.61 17.98
C THR A 74 -20.82 9.53 18.28
N PRO A 75 -22.03 9.62 17.69
CA PRO A 75 -23.09 8.66 18.00
C PRO A 75 -22.75 7.24 17.51
N ALA A 76 -23.30 6.22 18.18
CA ALA A 76 -23.06 4.82 17.85
C ALA A 76 -23.39 4.44 16.40
N SER A 77 -24.33 5.13 15.74
CA SER A 77 -24.63 4.94 14.31
C SER A 77 -23.45 5.32 13.42
N PHE A 78 -22.72 6.38 13.77
CA PHE A 78 -21.52 6.81 13.06
C PHE A 78 -20.40 5.77 13.23
N HIS A 79 -20.19 5.27 14.45
CA HIS A 79 -19.23 4.19 14.70
C HIS A 79 -19.51 2.92 13.91
N LYS A 80 -20.78 2.52 13.78
CA LYS A 80 -21.16 1.38 12.92
C LYS A 80 -20.79 1.63 11.46
N PHE A 81 -21.05 2.84 10.96
CA PHE A 81 -20.67 3.24 9.61
C PHE A 81 -19.15 3.20 9.42
N GLU A 82 -18.36 3.70 10.36
CA GLU A 82 -16.90 3.64 10.33
C GLU A 82 -16.40 2.19 10.26
N VAL A 83 -16.99 1.28 11.04
CA VAL A 83 -16.63 -0.15 10.97
C VAL A 83 -16.92 -0.70 9.56
N LEU A 84 -18.07 -0.38 8.96
CA LEU A 84 -18.39 -0.84 7.60
C LEU A 84 -17.43 -0.28 6.55
N VAL A 85 -17.06 0.99 6.65
CA VAL A 85 -16.07 1.63 5.76
C VAL A 85 -14.70 0.97 5.92
N ASN A 86 -14.26 0.69 7.15
CA ASN A 86 -13.03 -0.06 7.42
C ASN A 86 -13.05 -1.41 6.68
N HIS A 87 -14.10 -2.21 6.86
CA HIS A 87 -14.23 -3.50 6.18
C HIS A 87 -14.23 -3.36 4.66
N PHE A 88 -14.92 -2.37 4.11
CA PHE A 88 -14.92 -2.13 2.67
C PHE A 88 -13.53 -1.80 2.14
N ILE A 89 -12.80 -0.89 2.78
CA ILE A 89 -11.50 -0.43 2.29
C ILE A 89 -10.41 -1.49 2.51
N GLU A 90 -10.50 -2.27 3.58
CA GLU A 90 -9.51 -3.30 3.90
C GLU A 90 -9.76 -4.63 3.16
N LEU A 91 -11.02 -4.98 2.88
CA LEU A 91 -11.35 -6.27 2.28
C LEU A 91 -11.72 -6.18 0.80
N ILE A 92 -12.35 -5.09 0.34
CA ILE A 92 -12.87 -5.00 -1.03
C ILE A 92 -12.00 -4.09 -1.90
N ALA A 93 -11.67 -2.89 -1.41
CA ALA A 93 -10.86 -1.94 -2.16
C ALA A 93 -9.47 -2.44 -2.61
N PRO A 94 -8.79 -3.40 -1.94
CA PRO A 94 -7.51 -3.92 -2.41
C PRO A 94 -7.59 -4.59 -3.80
N PHE A 95 -8.73 -5.20 -4.13
CA PHE A 95 -8.94 -5.83 -5.43
C PHE A 95 -9.01 -4.79 -6.57
N LEU A 96 -9.43 -3.56 -6.26
CA LEU A 96 -9.46 -2.46 -7.23
C LEU A 96 -8.04 -2.08 -7.70
N CYS A 97 -7.02 -2.27 -6.86
CA CYS A 97 -5.61 -2.05 -7.23
C CYS A 97 -5.14 -2.95 -8.39
N PHE A 98 -5.80 -4.11 -8.57
CA PHE A 98 -5.54 -5.05 -9.66
C PHE A 98 -6.54 -4.96 -10.82
N GLY A 99 -7.46 -3.99 -10.79
CA GLY A 99 -8.47 -3.84 -11.83
C GLY A 99 -7.86 -3.71 -13.24
N PRO A 100 -8.50 -4.31 -14.27
CA PRO A 100 -7.97 -4.29 -15.64
C PRO A 100 -7.95 -2.87 -16.21
N TRP A 101 -8.97 -2.08 -15.88
CA TRP A 101 -9.07 -0.68 -16.29
C TRP A 101 -8.26 0.25 -15.40
N ARG A 102 -7.63 1.23 -16.03
CA ARG A 102 -6.77 2.20 -15.38
C ARG A 102 -7.50 3.05 -14.34
N SER A 103 -8.72 3.48 -14.63
CA SER A 103 -9.52 4.29 -13.71
C SER A 103 -9.81 3.56 -12.40
N ILE A 104 -10.06 2.24 -12.46
CA ILE A 104 -10.32 1.43 -11.26
C ILE A 104 -9.07 1.37 -10.37
N ARG A 105 -7.88 1.25 -10.96
CA ARG A 105 -6.63 1.25 -10.19
C ARG A 105 -6.38 2.59 -9.50
N HIS A 106 -6.68 3.70 -10.18
CA HIS A 106 -6.59 5.04 -9.56
C HIS A 106 -7.59 5.18 -8.41
N ILE A 107 -8.81 4.69 -8.58
CA ILE A 107 -9.81 4.69 -7.49
C ILE A 107 -9.32 3.85 -6.31
N GLY A 108 -8.82 2.63 -6.56
CA GLY A 108 -8.24 1.78 -5.54
C GLY A 108 -7.10 2.46 -4.78
N GLY A 109 -6.10 2.98 -5.51
CA GLY A 109 -4.98 3.72 -4.91
C GLY A 109 -5.43 4.94 -4.10
N THR A 110 -6.40 5.71 -4.60
CA THR A 110 -6.92 6.89 -3.90
C THR A 110 -7.64 6.50 -2.61
N LEU A 111 -8.47 5.45 -2.64
CA LEU A 111 -9.14 4.95 -1.45
C LEU A 111 -8.12 4.51 -0.39
N GLN A 112 -7.07 3.79 -0.79
CA GLN A 112 -6.02 3.36 0.13
C GLN A 112 -5.27 4.54 0.75
N ILE A 113 -4.87 5.54 -0.05
CA ILE A 113 -4.19 6.72 0.48
C ILE A 113 -5.10 7.53 1.39
N LEU A 114 -6.36 7.77 0.98
CA LEU A 114 -7.32 8.53 1.76
C LEU A 114 -7.57 7.86 3.11
N PHE A 115 -7.70 6.53 3.13
CA PHE A 115 -7.89 5.77 4.35
C PHE A 115 -6.71 5.92 5.30
N GLN A 116 -5.47 5.82 4.81
CA GLN A 116 -4.28 6.03 5.64
C GLN A 116 -4.19 7.47 6.17
N ILE A 117 -4.59 8.47 5.38
CA ILE A 117 -4.67 9.87 5.82
C ILE A 117 -5.72 10.03 6.93
N LEU A 118 -6.90 9.44 6.76
CA LEU A 118 -7.94 9.47 7.78
C LEU A 118 -7.47 8.80 9.07
N LEU A 119 -6.79 7.67 8.98
CA LEU A 119 -6.15 7.03 10.13
C LEU A 119 -5.18 8.02 10.80
N ILE A 120 -4.22 8.61 10.08
CA ILE A 120 -3.27 9.59 10.65
C ILE A 120 -4.00 10.74 11.39
N ILE A 121 -5.07 11.26 10.81
CA ILE A 121 -5.87 12.34 11.41
C ILE A 121 -6.58 11.86 12.68
N SER A 122 -7.17 10.67 12.64
CA SER A 122 -7.95 10.12 13.74
C SER A 122 -7.12 9.48 14.85
N GLY A 123 -5.88 9.08 14.56
CA GLY A 123 -4.93 8.44 15.48
C GLY A 123 -3.67 7.91 14.78
N ASN A 124 -2.50 8.11 15.37
CA ASN A 124 -1.25 7.83 14.67
C ASN A 124 -0.78 6.37 14.84
N LEU A 125 -0.73 5.59 13.77
CA LEU A 125 -0.09 4.25 13.74
C LEU A 125 1.42 4.33 13.46
N SER A 126 1.99 5.53 13.54
CA SER A 126 3.40 5.83 13.32
C SER A 126 3.86 5.39 11.93
N VAL A 127 4.95 4.64 11.85
CA VAL A 127 5.60 4.18 10.61
C VAL A 127 4.66 3.37 9.70
N LEU A 128 3.68 2.65 10.27
CA LEU A 128 2.79 1.78 9.51
C LEU A 128 1.96 2.55 8.48
N ASN A 129 1.45 3.74 8.85
CA ASN A 129 0.65 4.57 7.94
C ASN A 129 1.47 4.92 6.68
N TRP A 130 2.72 5.35 6.87
CA TRP A 130 3.61 5.77 5.79
C TRP A 130 4.07 4.60 4.91
N VAL A 131 4.43 3.47 5.52
CA VAL A 131 4.83 2.25 4.80
C VAL A 131 3.66 1.65 4.02
N THR A 132 2.41 1.97 4.39
CA THR A 132 1.21 1.57 3.63
C THR A 132 0.87 2.55 2.51
N ILE A 133 1.08 3.86 2.70
CA ILE A 133 0.91 4.87 1.64
C ILE A 133 1.91 4.64 0.49
N ALA A 134 3.17 4.32 0.80
CA ALA A 134 4.22 4.13 -0.19
C ALA A 134 3.87 3.16 -1.33
N PRO A 135 3.42 1.91 -1.09
CA PRO A 135 2.98 0.99 -2.14
C PRO A 135 1.68 1.42 -2.82
N ALA A 136 0.78 2.14 -2.14
CA ALA A 136 -0.45 2.65 -2.75
C ALA A 136 -0.19 3.65 -3.88
N LEU A 137 0.91 4.43 -3.79
CA LEU A 137 1.35 5.35 -4.85
C LEU A 137 1.63 4.64 -6.18
N TRP A 138 1.96 3.34 -6.15
CA TRP A 138 2.22 2.53 -7.35
C TRP A 138 0.94 2.11 -8.10
N CYS A 139 -0.23 2.54 -7.62
CA CYS A 139 -1.47 2.45 -8.37
C CYS A 139 -1.61 3.56 -9.43
N PHE A 140 -0.85 4.65 -9.30
CA PHE A 140 -0.92 5.82 -10.18
C PHE A 140 0.16 5.80 -11.27
N ASP A 141 -0.15 6.40 -12.42
CA ASP A 141 0.79 6.58 -13.54
C ASP A 141 1.01 8.08 -13.83
N ASP A 142 2.06 8.43 -14.59
CA ASP A 142 2.50 9.82 -14.89
C ASP A 142 1.48 10.71 -15.58
N THR A 143 0.34 10.15 -15.96
CA THR A 143 -0.76 10.84 -16.63
C THR A 143 -1.82 11.31 -15.62
N TYR A 144 -1.69 10.98 -14.33
CA TYR A 144 -2.59 11.44 -13.28
C TYR A 144 -2.47 12.97 -13.12
N PRO A 145 -3.58 13.73 -13.05
CA PRO A 145 -3.56 15.19 -13.13
C PRO A 145 -2.69 15.85 -12.06
N LEU A 146 -2.64 15.28 -10.85
CA LEU A 146 -1.84 15.77 -9.73
C LEU A 146 -0.33 15.81 -10.05
N TYR A 147 0.15 14.93 -10.93
CA TYR A 147 1.54 14.89 -11.38
C TYR A 147 1.94 16.13 -12.20
N LYS A 148 1.03 16.67 -13.02
CA LYS A 148 1.30 17.88 -13.83
C LYS A 148 1.55 19.11 -12.96
N TYR A 149 0.98 19.14 -11.76
CA TYR A 149 1.13 20.26 -10.82
C TYR A 149 2.41 20.15 -9.98
N ILE A 150 2.81 18.93 -9.58
CA ILE A 150 3.97 18.72 -8.71
C ILE A 150 5.30 18.75 -9.49
N PHE A 151 5.35 18.18 -10.70
CA PHE A 151 6.61 17.99 -11.42
C PHE A 151 6.69 18.87 -12.67
N LYS A 152 7.61 19.85 -12.64
CA LYS A 152 7.92 20.71 -13.79
C LYS A 152 8.56 19.88 -14.91
N ARG A 153 8.10 20.10 -16.15
CA ARG A 153 8.49 19.30 -17.33
C ARG A 153 9.93 19.62 -17.74
N GLN A 154 10.91 18.88 -17.21
CA GLN A 154 12.30 18.97 -17.68
C GLN A 154 12.49 18.07 -18.91
N THR A 155 12.86 18.66 -20.04
CA THR A 155 13.28 17.97 -21.27
C THR A 155 14.70 17.46 -21.09
N TYR A 156 14.90 16.14 -21.19
CA TYR A 156 16.23 15.53 -21.26
C TYR A 156 16.59 15.26 -22.73
N THR A 157 17.77 15.71 -23.15
CA THR A 157 18.42 15.37 -24.41
C THR A 157 19.12 14.02 -24.29
N GLU A 158 19.00 13.19 -25.33
CA GLU A 158 19.60 11.86 -25.37
C GLU A 158 21.11 11.92 -25.65
N ILE A 159 21.90 11.09 -24.96
CA ILE A 159 23.27 10.73 -25.36
C ILE A 159 23.34 9.23 -25.63
N ILE A 160 23.90 8.89 -26.79
CA ILE A 160 24.03 7.56 -27.37
C ILE A 160 25.09 6.75 -26.61
N TYR A 161 24.66 5.70 -25.90
CA TYR A 161 25.52 4.62 -25.40
C TYR A 161 24.89 3.26 -25.73
N CYS A 162 25.11 2.75 -26.95
CA CYS A 162 24.39 1.57 -27.45
C CYS A 162 25.00 0.23 -26.98
N GLY A 163 26.33 0.15 -26.80
CA GLY A 163 27.04 -1.11 -26.45
C GLY A 163 27.01 -1.50 -24.97
N ILE A 164 27.37 -0.57 -24.08
CA ILE A 164 27.38 -0.77 -22.61
C ILE A 164 25.96 -1.05 -22.08
N ARG A 165 24.94 -0.42 -22.69
CA ARG A 165 23.54 -0.54 -22.30
C ARG A 165 22.96 -1.95 -22.50
N ARG A 166 23.44 -2.75 -23.47
CA ARG A 166 22.90 -4.11 -23.71
C ARG A 166 23.32 -5.11 -22.63
N ARG A 167 24.59 -5.10 -22.21
CA ARG A 167 25.10 -5.98 -21.12
C ARG A 167 24.50 -5.59 -19.77
N ILE A 168 24.39 -4.29 -19.50
CA ILE A 168 23.69 -3.75 -18.32
C ILE A 168 22.20 -4.12 -18.34
N LYS A 169 21.53 -4.10 -19.50
CA LYS A 169 20.11 -4.51 -19.62
C LYS A 169 19.88 -5.97 -19.26
N VAL A 170 20.74 -6.90 -19.69
CA VAL A 170 20.59 -8.33 -19.37
C VAL A 170 20.84 -8.58 -17.88
N LEU A 171 21.92 -8.03 -17.32
CA LEU A 171 22.23 -8.16 -15.90
C LEU A 171 21.10 -7.59 -15.02
N ASN A 172 20.59 -6.41 -15.38
CA ASN A 172 19.46 -5.79 -14.68
C ASN A 172 18.18 -6.63 -14.77
N SER A 173 17.98 -7.36 -15.88
CA SER A 173 16.81 -8.24 -16.03
C SER A 173 16.91 -9.48 -15.15
N ILE A 174 18.11 -10.07 -15.05
CA ILE A 174 18.37 -11.20 -14.15
C ILE A 174 18.20 -10.77 -12.69
N ILE A 175 18.76 -9.63 -12.30
CA ILE A 175 18.61 -9.08 -10.93
C ILE A 175 17.14 -8.84 -10.61
N LYS A 176 16.37 -8.23 -11.52
CA LYS A 176 14.93 -7.99 -11.33
C LYS A 176 14.16 -9.30 -11.15
N LEU A 177 14.46 -10.33 -11.94
CA LEU A 177 13.81 -11.63 -11.83
C LEU A 177 14.20 -12.32 -10.52
N PHE A 178 15.47 -12.29 -10.14
CA PHE A 178 15.95 -12.84 -8.89
C PHE A 178 15.27 -12.18 -7.69
N VAL A 179 15.26 -10.85 -7.63
CA VAL A 179 14.59 -10.07 -6.58
C VAL A 179 13.09 -10.37 -6.56
N PHE A 180 12.45 -10.44 -7.72
CA PHE A 180 11.03 -10.80 -7.81
C PHE A 180 10.76 -12.20 -7.24
N SER A 181 11.50 -13.21 -7.68
CA SER A 181 11.37 -14.58 -7.19
C SER A 181 11.64 -14.70 -5.69
N LEU A 182 12.66 -13.99 -5.19
CA LEU A 182 12.97 -13.94 -3.77
C LEU A 182 11.83 -13.32 -2.96
N ILE A 183 11.28 -12.18 -3.39
CA ILE A 183 10.15 -11.53 -2.71
C ILE A 183 8.91 -12.42 -2.73
N ILE A 184 8.62 -13.08 -3.85
CA ILE A 184 7.50 -14.03 -3.93
C ILE A 184 7.72 -15.22 -3.00
N TYR A 185 8.94 -15.78 -2.97
CA TYR A 185 9.29 -16.87 -2.06
C TYR A 185 9.10 -16.49 -0.58
N LEU A 186 9.67 -15.35 -0.16
CA LEU A 186 9.50 -14.82 1.20
C LEU A 186 8.04 -14.43 1.51
N SER A 187 7.21 -14.27 0.48
CA SER A 187 5.80 -13.95 0.63
C SER A 187 4.91 -15.17 0.84
N ILE A 188 5.42 -16.40 0.67
CA ILE A 188 4.61 -17.63 0.78
C ILE A 188 4.01 -17.77 2.19
N ASP A 189 4.85 -17.75 3.23
CA ASP A 189 4.38 -17.98 4.60
C ASP A 189 3.40 -16.89 5.10
N PRO A 190 3.66 -15.58 4.89
CA PRO A 190 2.69 -14.54 5.21
C PRO A 190 1.36 -14.70 4.46
N VAL A 191 1.39 -15.14 3.20
CA VAL A 191 0.17 -15.37 2.41
C VAL A 191 -0.59 -16.60 2.93
N LEU A 192 0.10 -17.69 3.26
CA LEU A 192 -0.53 -18.84 3.90
C LEU A 192 -1.18 -18.47 5.23
N ASN A 193 -0.55 -17.58 6.02
CA ASN A 193 -1.12 -17.03 7.24
C ASN A 193 -2.44 -16.26 6.98
N LEU A 194 -2.55 -15.52 5.87
CA LEU A 194 -3.80 -14.84 5.48
C LEU A 194 -4.95 -15.82 5.22
N PHE A 195 -4.67 -17.00 4.68
CA PHE A 195 -5.68 -18.04 4.43
C PHE A 195 -5.93 -18.94 5.65
N SER A 196 -5.12 -18.83 6.70
CA SER A 196 -5.29 -19.62 7.91
C SER A 196 -6.51 -19.16 8.71
N ARG A 197 -7.14 -20.09 9.45
CA ARG A 197 -8.27 -19.76 10.34
C ARG A 197 -7.83 -18.89 11.52
N TYR A 198 -6.62 -19.13 12.02
CA TYR A 198 -6.01 -18.40 13.13
C TYR A 198 -4.83 -17.60 12.60
N GLN A 199 -5.12 -16.39 12.13
CA GLN A 199 -4.10 -15.50 11.60
C GLN A 199 -3.17 -15.04 12.73
N ARG A 200 -1.90 -15.40 12.64
CA ARG A 200 -0.90 -15.03 13.65
C ARG A 200 -0.47 -13.58 13.48
N MET A 201 -0.46 -12.82 14.58
CA MET A 201 0.07 -11.45 14.64
C MET A 201 1.53 -11.45 15.08
N ASN A 202 2.31 -10.50 14.55
CA ASN A 202 3.68 -10.21 14.99
C ASN A 202 4.60 -11.45 15.02
N SER A 203 4.31 -12.46 14.21
CA SER A 203 5.17 -13.63 14.06
C SER A 203 6.23 -13.35 13.02
N SER A 204 7.50 -13.63 13.34
CA SER A 204 8.53 -13.72 12.32
C SER A 204 8.28 -15.01 11.50
N PHE A 205 8.19 -14.85 10.19
CA PHE A 205 8.12 -15.98 9.26
C PHE A 205 9.50 -16.33 8.68
N ASP A 206 10.54 -15.66 9.17
CA ASP A 206 11.92 -15.98 8.82
C ASP A 206 12.35 -17.27 9.49
N ARG A 207 12.97 -18.16 8.72
CA ARG A 207 13.51 -19.43 9.23
C ARG A 207 14.57 -19.25 10.32
N PHE A 208 15.13 -18.04 10.45
CA PHE A 208 16.25 -17.75 11.34
C PHE A 208 15.86 -17.31 12.75
N ASN A 209 14.57 -17.08 13.05
CA ASN A 209 14.10 -16.68 14.40
C ASN A 209 14.99 -15.61 15.07
N LEU A 210 15.46 -14.61 14.31
CA LEU A 210 16.21 -13.48 14.85
C LEU A 210 15.25 -12.37 15.31
#